data_AF-A0A3A9C0A0-F1
#
_entry.id   AF-A0A3A9C0A0-F1
#
_cell.length_a   1.000
_cell.length_b   1.000
_cell.length_c   1.000
_cell.angle_alpha   90.00
_cell.angle_beta   90.00
_cell.angle_gamma   90.00
#
_symmetry.space_group_name_H-M   'P 1'
#
loop_
_entity.id
_entity.type
_entity.pdbx_description
1 polymer ?
#
loop_
_entity_poly.entity_id
_entity_poly.type
_entity_poly.pdbx_seq_one_letter_code
_entity_poly.pdbx_strand_id
1 'polypeptide(L)'
;MYLSDASNAQLLVRYSDVFFDDIPNLKEEIEKLNMHKAISIICELIRVRDAMMEPIQILGGEIRIPFETVLKRQICGIDPKSTKELFSNPLLRKDVHIISVQMLLILLKRIIQFGNYKTMEDIDYEILEDDYKKIIQLQLAVVEKVNEKHLAELDANHFLYSTYHLNYQRNVAHEFLRMYYMMEVVGRDKNNFDLDIQGEYRDYYTAFAQKYGFTPTQYSSFLFGELITYYSDVNGLICNSMWRNIEEVYGQIKEKELISKVINILSCSIETYKKWAIESENQEWDFSKFFELPFIKDKDGRYISICDITLRNAFFEKIFWLIRECYPQADKSAMAFFGRLFEKYIQDVTEKATNGDYEYIAEFSYKEKKKEKKSSDAYIRKGTNLLVVEVKGFSVLIDCMIKNEQVEKNNEKLFVKPVLQADLCLSVIIEDKTEFFGIEDAYIISVTMDNINAVPDYYNEIHKNIQKRKVCEKTKYYYNFSVEEYEMLMYLLERQYDVFGILRDYYNSKALRPFSNYLQERYEDIGMTDFMEDLYDKASKRMKELVFPRS
;
A
#
# COMPACT_ATOMS: atom_id res chain seq x y z
N MET A 1 25.00 -9.60 -8.99
CA MET A 1 23.69 -10.00 -9.52
C MET A 1 22.85 -10.36 -8.31
N TYR A 2 21.73 -9.67 -8.12
CA TYR A 2 20.80 -9.98 -7.03
C TYR A 2 20.10 -11.32 -7.29
N LEU A 3 19.69 -11.99 -6.21
CA LEU A 3 18.83 -13.16 -6.21
C LEU A 3 17.53 -12.83 -5.47
N SER A 4 16.42 -13.48 -5.83
CA SER A 4 15.18 -13.37 -5.07
C SER A 4 15.36 -13.99 -3.69
N ASP A 5 14.89 -13.30 -2.65
CA ASP A 5 14.82 -13.86 -1.30
C ASP A 5 13.50 -14.61 -1.11
N ALA A 6 13.57 -15.95 -0.98
CA ALA A 6 12.41 -16.81 -0.73
C ALA A 6 12.36 -17.35 0.72
N SER A 7 13.23 -16.85 1.60
CA SER A 7 13.44 -17.43 2.95
C SER A 7 12.19 -17.38 3.84
N ASN A 8 11.26 -16.47 3.55
CA ASN A 8 10.00 -16.27 4.27
C ASN A 8 8.77 -16.39 3.34
N ALA A 9 8.89 -17.14 2.24
CA ALA A 9 7.80 -17.31 1.29
C ALA A 9 6.57 -17.93 1.97
N GLN A 10 5.42 -17.29 1.78
CA GLN A 10 4.12 -17.81 2.20
C GLN A 10 3.55 -18.69 1.08
N LEU A 11 3.13 -19.90 1.41
CA LEU A 11 2.62 -20.88 0.45
C LEU A 11 1.10 -20.85 0.41
N LEU A 12 0.50 -20.80 -0.78
CA LEU A 12 -0.93 -21.05 -0.92
C LEU A 12 -1.18 -22.52 -1.22
N VAL A 13 -2.14 -23.08 -0.49
CA VAL A 13 -2.67 -24.42 -0.72
C VAL A 13 -3.45 -24.43 -2.04
N ARG A 14 -3.33 -25.52 -2.81
CA ARG A 14 -4.11 -25.72 -4.04
C ARG A 14 -5.32 -26.59 -3.77
N TYR A 15 -6.26 -26.61 -4.71
CA TYR A 15 -7.44 -27.46 -4.61
C TYR A 15 -7.07 -28.93 -4.38
N SER A 16 -6.15 -29.43 -5.21
CA SER A 16 -5.69 -30.82 -5.20
C SER A 16 -4.90 -31.21 -3.94
N ASP A 17 -4.46 -30.24 -3.14
CA ASP A 17 -3.76 -30.49 -1.87
C ASP A 17 -4.74 -30.81 -0.72
N VAL A 18 -6.04 -30.49 -0.89
CA VAL A 18 -7.09 -30.65 0.15
C VAL A 18 -8.18 -31.63 -0.28
N PHE A 19 -8.60 -31.55 -1.54
CA PHE A 19 -9.71 -32.33 -2.07
C PHE A 19 -9.22 -33.36 -3.08
N PHE A 20 -9.83 -34.55 -3.04
CA PHE A 20 -9.49 -35.68 -3.90
C PHE A 20 -10.45 -35.90 -5.07
N ASP A 21 -11.45 -35.01 -5.21
CA ASP A 21 -12.40 -35.02 -6.32
C ASP A 21 -11.92 -34.11 -7.46
N ASP A 22 -12.66 -34.15 -8.58
CA ASP A 22 -12.37 -33.31 -9.73
C ASP A 22 -12.54 -31.83 -9.36
N ILE A 23 -11.62 -31.00 -9.86
CA ILE A 23 -11.68 -29.54 -9.66
C ILE A 23 -13.02 -29.03 -10.21
N PRO A 24 -13.81 -28.29 -9.41
CA PRO A 24 -15.13 -27.85 -9.83
C PRO A 24 -15.05 -26.90 -11.04
N ASN A 25 -16.06 -26.98 -11.91
CA ASN A 25 -16.26 -25.97 -12.94
C ASN A 25 -16.67 -24.65 -12.27
N LEU A 26 -15.69 -23.76 -12.08
CA LEU A 26 -15.88 -22.45 -11.45
C LEU A 26 -17.09 -21.68 -11.98
N LYS A 27 -17.33 -21.67 -13.29
CA LYS A 27 -18.45 -20.91 -13.87
C LYS A 27 -19.79 -21.49 -13.41
N GLU A 28 -19.96 -22.79 -13.57
CA GLU A 28 -21.20 -23.49 -13.19
C GLU A 28 -21.47 -23.40 -11.68
N GLU A 29 -20.42 -23.50 -10.85
CA GLU A 29 -20.59 -23.37 -9.41
C GLU A 29 -20.92 -21.94 -8.98
N ILE A 30 -20.30 -20.93 -9.60
CA ILE A 30 -20.57 -19.51 -9.33
C ILE A 30 -22.01 -19.14 -9.72
N GLU A 31 -22.53 -19.67 -10.85
CA GLU A 31 -23.91 -19.42 -11.30
C GLU A 31 -24.97 -19.90 -10.29
N LYS A 32 -24.64 -20.88 -9.44
CA LYS A 32 -25.53 -21.44 -8.42
C LYS A 32 -25.52 -20.64 -7.10
N LEU A 33 -24.53 -19.78 -6.88
CA LEU A 33 -24.40 -19.02 -5.64
C LEU A 33 -25.45 -17.92 -5.54
N ASN A 34 -25.93 -17.65 -4.33
CA ASN A 34 -26.48 -16.34 -4.02
C ASN A 34 -25.31 -15.33 -4.02
N MET A 35 -25.34 -14.41 -4.97
CA MET A 35 -24.26 -13.47 -5.27
C MET A 35 -24.07 -12.45 -4.14
N HIS A 36 -25.15 -11.93 -3.57
CA HIS A 36 -25.08 -10.99 -2.45
C HIS A 36 -24.39 -11.62 -1.24
N LYS A 37 -24.77 -12.87 -0.91
CA LYS A 37 -24.14 -13.68 0.15
C LYS A 37 -22.68 -14.01 -0.15
N ALA A 38 -22.36 -14.43 -1.37
CA ALA A 38 -20.99 -14.80 -1.74
C ALA A 38 -20.02 -13.61 -1.64
N ILE A 39 -20.44 -12.42 -2.08
CA ILE A 39 -19.63 -11.19 -1.94
C ILE A 39 -19.39 -10.87 -0.47
N SER A 40 -20.42 -11.00 0.37
CA SER A 40 -20.31 -10.81 1.83
C SER A 40 -19.26 -11.74 2.45
N ILE A 41 -19.34 -13.03 2.14
CA ILE A 41 -18.41 -14.05 2.67
C ILE A 41 -16.98 -13.75 2.23
N ILE A 42 -16.76 -13.37 0.96
CA ILE A 42 -15.42 -13.02 0.48
C ILE A 42 -14.83 -11.84 1.26
N CYS A 43 -15.59 -10.76 1.44
CA CYS A 43 -15.11 -9.58 2.15
C CYS A 43 -14.80 -9.91 3.62
N GLU A 44 -15.57 -10.81 4.24
CA GLU A 44 -15.30 -11.27 5.60
C GLU A 44 -14.06 -12.17 5.68
N LEU A 45 -13.86 -13.09 4.73
CA LEU A 45 -12.64 -13.90 4.66
C LEU A 45 -11.39 -13.03 4.51
N ILE A 46 -11.49 -11.97 3.69
CA ILE A 46 -10.43 -10.95 3.59
C ILE A 46 -10.21 -10.26 4.94
N ARG A 47 -11.28 -9.93 5.68
CA ARG A 47 -11.19 -9.30 7.00
C ARG A 47 -10.42 -10.16 8.01
N VAL A 48 -10.69 -11.47 8.07
CA VAL A 48 -10.09 -12.37 9.08
C VAL A 48 -8.76 -12.99 8.68
N ARG A 49 -8.23 -12.69 7.48
CA ARG A 49 -7.02 -13.33 6.94
C ARG A 49 -5.80 -13.23 7.86
N ASP A 50 -5.66 -12.11 8.57
CA ASP A 50 -4.53 -11.79 9.45
C ASP A 50 -4.94 -11.90 10.93
N ALA A 51 -6.17 -12.35 11.21
CA ALA A 51 -6.69 -12.46 12.57
C ALA A 51 -5.95 -13.53 13.37
N MET A 52 -5.68 -13.23 14.63
CA MET A 52 -5.04 -14.15 15.58
C MET A 52 -6.08 -14.57 16.62
N MET A 53 -6.09 -15.84 16.99
CA MET A 53 -6.87 -16.32 18.12
C MET A 53 -6.40 -15.66 19.42
N GLU A 54 -7.30 -15.64 20.42
CA GLU A 54 -6.95 -15.23 21.76
C GLU A 54 -5.71 -15.98 22.27
N PRO A 55 -4.79 -15.28 22.96
CA PRO A 55 -3.52 -15.88 23.29
C PRO A 55 -3.63 -17.00 24.32
N ILE A 56 -2.90 -18.08 24.07
CA ILE A 56 -2.85 -19.25 24.95
C ILE A 56 -1.64 -19.12 25.87
N GLN A 57 -1.89 -19.02 27.18
CA GLN A 57 -0.86 -19.02 28.20
C GLN A 57 -0.22 -20.41 28.31
N ILE A 58 1.10 -20.47 28.18
CA ILE A 58 1.90 -21.69 28.37
C ILE A 58 2.99 -21.45 29.42
N LEU A 59 3.55 -22.52 29.99
CA LEU A 59 4.68 -22.42 30.92
C LEU A 59 5.87 -21.75 30.22
N GLY A 60 6.13 -20.48 30.55
CA GLY A 60 7.23 -19.68 30.03
C GLY A 60 6.90 -18.71 28.90
N GLY A 61 5.62 -18.51 28.54
CA GLY A 61 5.23 -17.49 27.58
C GLY A 61 3.79 -17.56 27.09
N GLU A 62 3.49 -16.78 26.05
CA GLU A 62 2.20 -16.71 25.38
C GLU A 62 2.36 -17.17 23.93
N ILE A 63 1.45 -18.03 23.44
CA ILE A 63 1.40 -18.41 22.03
C ILE A 63 0.12 -17.84 21.41
N ARG A 64 0.27 -17.19 20.26
CA ARG A 64 -0.85 -16.79 19.40
C ARG A 64 -0.92 -17.72 18.19
N ILE A 65 -2.13 -18.20 17.91
CA ILE A 65 -2.39 -19.10 16.78
C ILE A 65 -3.19 -18.29 15.74
N PRO A 66 -2.82 -18.29 14.45
CA PRO A 66 -3.63 -17.67 13.41
C PRO A 66 -5.04 -18.25 13.39
N PHE A 67 -6.07 -17.41 13.29
CA PHE A 67 -7.46 -17.86 13.17
C PHE A 67 -7.66 -18.79 11.96
N GLU A 68 -6.90 -18.57 10.89
CA GLU A 68 -6.88 -19.44 9.72
C GLU A 68 -6.56 -20.92 10.06
N THR A 69 -5.81 -21.20 11.14
CA THR A 69 -5.58 -22.58 11.62
C THR A 69 -6.90 -23.28 11.99
N VAL A 70 -7.89 -22.56 12.52
CA VAL A 70 -9.24 -23.09 12.79
C VAL A 70 -9.94 -23.43 11.49
N LEU A 71 -9.91 -22.50 10.52
CA LEU A 71 -10.53 -22.70 9.21
C LEU A 71 -9.92 -23.89 8.47
N LYS A 72 -8.59 -24.03 8.48
CA LYS A 72 -7.88 -25.18 7.90
C LYS A 72 -8.35 -26.50 8.51
N ARG A 73 -8.52 -26.57 9.83
CA ARG A 73 -9.04 -27.78 10.48
C ARG A 73 -10.45 -28.12 10.01
N GLN A 74 -11.33 -27.12 9.94
CA GLN A 74 -12.73 -27.30 9.53
C GLN A 74 -12.85 -27.69 8.05
N ILE A 75 -12.06 -27.08 7.17
CA ILE A 75 -12.15 -27.26 5.71
C ILE A 75 -11.43 -28.53 5.26
N CYS A 76 -10.23 -28.77 5.79
CA CYS A 76 -9.44 -29.95 5.44
C CYS A 76 -9.84 -31.19 6.25
N GLY A 77 -10.85 -31.09 7.13
CA GLY A 77 -11.28 -32.20 7.99
C GLY A 77 -10.18 -32.71 8.94
N ILE A 78 -9.27 -31.83 9.35
CA ILE A 78 -8.12 -32.20 10.19
C ILE A 78 -8.51 -32.11 11.66
N ASP A 79 -8.61 -33.25 12.32
CA ASP A 79 -8.85 -33.35 13.76
C ASP A 79 -7.62 -33.92 14.50
N PRO A 80 -6.63 -33.07 14.85
CA PRO A 80 -5.40 -33.52 15.50
C PRO A 80 -5.71 -33.98 16.92
N LYS A 81 -5.31 -35.21 17.26
CA LYS A 81 -5.53 -35.83 18.58
C LYS A 81 -4.50 -35.41 19.63
N SER A 82 -3.48 -34.63 19.24
CA SER A 82 -2.45 -34.10 20.13
C SER A 82 -1.84 -32.80 19.59
N THR A 83 -1.19 -32.02 20.46
CA THR A 83 -0.40 -30.84 20.05
C THR A 83 0.73 -31.22 19.10
N LYS A 84 1.35 -32.39 19.31
CA LYS A 84 2.37 -32.91 18.39
C LYS A 84 1.82 -33.13 16.99
N GLU A 85 0.62 -33.71 16.88
CA GLU A 85 -0.06 -33.93 15.60
C GLU A 85 -0.41 -32.61 14.92
N LEU A 86 -0.94 -31.64 15.68
CA LEU A 86 -1.22 -30.28 15.23
C LEU A 86 0.03 -29.63 14.59
N PHE A 87 1.16 -29.63 15.30
CA PHE A 87 2.40 -28.99 14.82
C PHE A 87 3.14 -29.80 13.75
N SER A 88 2.83 -31.09 13.59
CA SER A 88 3.44 -31.94 12.56
C SER A 88 2.70 -31.91 11.22
N ASN A 89 1.45 -31.43 11.18
CA ASN A 89 0.66 -31.41 9.95
C ASN A 89 1.12 -30.26 9.03
N PRO A 90 1.60 -30.56 7.81
CA PRO A 90 2.08 -29.53 6.88
C PRO A 90 1.04 -28.46 6.53
N LEU A 91 -0.25 -28.81 6.45
CA LEU A 91 -1.33 -27.88 6.12
C LEU A 91 -1.64 -26.90 7.24
N LEU A 92 -1.24 -27.20 8.48
CA LEU A 92 -1.49 -26.37 9.66
C LEU A 92 -0.30 -25.45 10.01
N ARG A 93 0.75 -25.46 9.19
CA ARG A 93 1.88 -24.53 9.34
C ARG A 93 1.40 -23.08 9.21
N LYS A 94 2.12 -22.18 9.90
CA LYS A 94 1.83 -20.74 9.91
C LYS A 94 2.03 -20.07 8.55
N ASP A 95 2.93 -20.62 7.73
CA ASP A 95 3.34 -20.09 6.43
C ASP A 95 2.66 -20.77 5.24
N VAL A 96 1.64 -21.58 5.51
CA VAL A 96 0.81 -22.25 4.50
C VAL A 96 -0.58 -21.68 4.63
N HIS A 97 -1.22 -21.22 3.57
CA HIS A 97 -2.49 -20.48 3.63
C HIS A 97 -3.54 -21.08 2.72
N ILE A 98 -4.78 -21.09 3.20
CA ILE A 98 -5.99 -21.42 2.45
C ILE A 98 -6.79 -20.17 2.09
N ILE A 99 -6.42 -19.00 2.62
CA ILE A 99 -7.02 -17.69 2.31
C ILE A 99 -5.92 -16.77 1.79
N SER A 100 -6.21 -16.07 0.70
CA SER A 100 -5.33 -15.03 0.16
C SER A 100 -6.16 -13.92 -0.46
N VAL A 101 -5.82 -12.67 -0.16
CA VAL A 101 -6.53 -11.51 -0.69
C VAL A 101 -6.55 -11.54 -2.21
N GLN A 102 -5.40 -11.81 -2.85
CA GLN A 102 -5.30 -11.84 -4.30
C GLN A 102 -6.26 -12.87 -4.91
N MET A 103 -6.29 -14.07 -4.35
CA MET A 103 -7.13 -15.15 -4.86
C MET A 103 -8.61 -14.92 -4.58
N LEU A 104 -8.94 -14.31 -3.44
CA LEU A 104 -10.30 -13.86 -3.14
C LEU A 104 -10.76 -12.74 -4.07
N LEU A 105 -9.89 -11.80 -4.44
CA LEU A 105 -10.21 -10.75 -5.40
C LEU A 105 -10.38 -11.32 -6.81
N ILE A 106 -9.58 -12.31 -7.21
CA ILE A 106 -9.79 -13.03 -8.48
C ILE A 106 -11.13 -13.76 -8.45
N LEU A 107 -11.45 -14.47 -7.35
CA LEU A 107 -12.73 -15.14 -7.19
C LEU A 107 -13.90 -14.14 -7.23
N LEU A 108 -13.79 -12.99 -6.55
CA LEU A 108 -14.78 -11.92 -6.58
C LEU A 108 -15.00 -11.41 -8.01
N LYS A 109 -13.91 -11.18 -8.76
CA LYS A 109 -13.97 -10.81 -10.18
C LYS A 109 -14.71 -11.88 -11.00
N ARG A 110 -14.48 -13.18 -10.75
CA ARG A 110 -15.21 -14.28 -11.41
C ARG A 110 -16.69 -14.33 -11.01
N ILE A 111 -17.02 -14.08 -9.74
CA ILE A 111 -18.42 -13.95 -9.27
C ILE A 111 -19.11 -12.79 -9.95
N ILE A 112 -18.43 -11.67 -10.14
CA ILE A 112 -18.95 -10.52 -10.90
C ILE A 112 -19.18 -10.90 -12.37
N GLN A 113 -18.28 -11.67 -13.00
CA GLN A 113 -18.46 -12.09 -14.40
C GLN A 113 -19.64 -13.05 -14.59
N PHE A 114 -19.72 -14.09 -13.75
CA PHE A 114 -20.57 -15.27 -14.00
C PHE A 114 -21.73 -15.43 -13.01
N GLY A 115 -21.78 -14.67 -11.93
CA GLY A 115 -22.77 -14.82 -10.86
C GLY A 115 -24.20 -14.58 -11.31
N ASN A 116 -25.15 -15.11 -10.54
CA ASN A 116 -26.57 -14.92 -10.77
C ASN A 116 -27.04 -13.57 -10.24
N TYR A 117 -27.05 -12.54 -11.09
CA TYR A 117 -27.46 -11.18 -10.76
C TYR A 117 -28.88 -11.05 -10.17
N LYS A 118 -29.77 -12.03 -10.40
CA LYS A 118 -31.12 -12.01 -9.79
C LYS A 118 -31.07 -12.15 -8.26
N THR A 119 -30.01 -12.79 -7.75
CA THR A 119 -29.81 -13.00 -6.30
C THR A 119 -29.17 -11.80 -5.61
N MET A 120 -28.86 -10.71 -6.33
CA MET A 120 -28.39 -9.47 -5.69
C MET A 120 -29.47 -8.77 -4.86
N GLU A 121 -30.75 -9.07 -5.13
CA GLU A 121 -31.91 -8.58 -4.36
C GLU A 121 -32.37 -9.61 -3.30
N ASP A 122 -31.79 -10.81 -3.33
CA ASP A 122 -32.12 -11.89 -2.40
C ASP A 122 -31.23 -11.78 -1.16
N ILE A 123 -31.72 -10.99 -0.19
CA ILE A 123 -31.00 -10.64 1.04
C ILE A 123 -31.47 -11.42 2.27
N ASP A 124 -32.53 -12.22 2.13
CA ASP A 124 -33.09 -13.04 3.21
C ASP A 124 -32.35 -14.39 3.24
N TYR A 125 -31.08 -14.32 3.62
CA TYR A 125 -30.22 -15.49 3.74
C TYR A 125 -29.52 -15.53 5.09
N GLU A 126 -29.21 -16.75 5.52
CA GLU A 126 -28.27 -17.00 6.60
C GLU A 126 -26.90 -17.35 6.00
N ILE A 127 -25.84 -16.98 6.71
CA ILE A 127 -24.47 -17.39 6.40
C ILE A 127 -24.07 -18.51 7.35
N LEU A 128 -23.86 -19.70 6.79
CA LEU A 128 -23.51 -20.91 7.54
C LEU A 128 -22.05 -21.32 7.29
N GLU A 129 -21.50 -22.18 8.15
CA GLU A 129 -20.12 -22.69 8.00
C GLU A 129 -19.87 -23.33 6.63
N ASP A 130 -20.85 -24.06 6.09
CA ASP A 130 -20.73 -24.70 4.77
C ASP A 130 -20.67 -23.68 3.62
N ASP A 131 -21.20 -22.47 3.80
CA ASP A 131 -21.04 -21.40 2.82
C ASP A 131 -19.58 -20.91 2.76
N TYR A 132 -18.92 -20.76 3.91
CA TYR A 132 -17.48 -20.42 3.94
C TYR A 132 -16.63 -21.53 3.33
N LYS A 133 -16.91 -22.81 3.66
CA LYS A 133 -16.24 -23.95 3.04
C LYS A 133 -16.39 -23.92 1.53
N LYS A 134 -17.58 -23.59 1.03
CA LYS A 134 -17.82 -23.48 -0.42
C LYS A 134 -17.01 -22.37 -1.06
N ILE A 135 -16.97 -21.17 -0.47
CA ILE A 135 -16.19 -20.05 -1.01
C ILE A 135 -14.69 -20.35 -0.97
N ILE A 136 -14.18 -20.94 0.10
CA ILE A 136 -12.76 -21.31 0.19
C ILE A 136 -12.43 -22.42 -0.82
N GLN A 137 -13.29 -23.44 -0.98
CA GLN A 137 -13.14 -24.45 -2.03
C GLN A 137 -13.01 -23.81 -3.42
N LEU A 138 -13.88 -22.84 -3.75
CA LEU A 138 -13.81 -22.13 -5.04
C LEU A 138 -12.55 -21.27 -5.16
N GLN A 139 -12.09 -20.66 -4.07
CA GLN A 139 -10.83 -19.91 -4.07
C GLN A 139 -9.64 -20.85 -4.32
N LEU A 140 -9.59 -22.03 -3.71
CA LEU A 140 -8.53 -23.02 -3.96
C LEU A 140 -8.56 -23.55 -5.41
N ALA A 141 -9.75 -23.66 -6.02
CA ALA A 141 -9.87 -23.97 -7.44
C ALA A 141 -9.36 -22.81 -8.34
N VAL A 142 -9.49 -21.56 -7.91
CA VAL A 142 -8.83 -20.42 -8.57
C VAL A 142 -7.31 -20.52 -8.47
N VAL A 143 -6.77 -20.86 -7.28
CA VAL A 143 -5.33 -21.05 -7.07
C VAL A 143 -4.77 -22.08 -8.05
N GLU A 144 -5.42 -23.24 -8.18
CA GLU A 144 -4.95 -24.29 -9.09
C GLU A 144 -4.92 -23.80 -10.54
N LYS A 145 -5.97 -23.11 -11.02
CA LYS A 145 -6.01 -22.58 -12.38
C LYS A 145 -4.94 -21.53 -12.66
N VAL A 146 -4.66 -20.65 -11.69
CA VAL A 146 -3.57 -19.66 -11.82
C VAL A 146 -2.22 -20.38 -11.88
N ASN A 147 -2.02 -21.38 -11.01
CA ASN A 147 -0.80 -22.19 -11.00
C ASN A 147 -0.60 -22.95 -12.32
N GLU A 148 -1.63 -23.60 -12.86
CA GLU A 148 -1.57 -24.30 -14.16
C GLU A 148 -1.18 -23.35 -15.30
N LYS A 149 -1.78 -22.15 -15.33
CA LYS A 149 -1.44 -21.12 -16.31
C LYS A 149 0.02 -20.68 -16.20
N HIS A 150 0.50 -20.47 -14.97
CA HIS A 150 1.88 -20.04 -14.72
C HIS A 150 2.90 -21.14 -14.99
N LEU A 151 2.57 -22.41 -14.75
CA LEU A 151 3.43 -23.53 -15.13
C LEU A 151 3.64 -23.61 -16.66
N ALA A 152 2.67 -23.16 -17.46
CA ALA A 152 2.78 -23.12 -18.90
C ALA A 152 3.62 -21.92 -19.40
N GLU A 153 3.43 -20.73 -18.81
CA GLU A 153 4.09 -19.49 -19.23
C GLU A 153 4.27 -18.52 -18.03
N LEU A 154 5.33 -18.72 -17.23
CA LEU A 154 5.64 -17.84 -16.10
C LEU A 154 6.52 -16.67 -16.53
N ASP A 155 5.98 -15.45 -16.47
CA ASP A 155 6.78 -14.24 -16.34
C ASP A 155 7.12 -14.03 -14.85
N ALA A 156 8.28 -14.54 -14.43
CA ALA A 156 8.71 -14.48 -13.03
C ALA A 156 8.86 -13.03 -12.53
N ASN A 157 9.23 -12.10 -13.42
CA ASN A 157 9.38 -10.70 -13.07
C ASN A 157 8.01 -10.05 -12.86
N HIS A 158 7.05 -10.28 -13.76
CA HIS A 158 5.67 -9.82 -13.58
C HIS A 158 5.02 -10.42 -12.33
N PHE A 159 5.23 -11.71 -12.09
CA PHE A 159 4.72 -12.42 -10.93
C PHE A 159 5.23 -11.79 -9.64
N LEU A 160 6.55 -11.63 -9.49
CA LEU A 160 7.14 -10.99 -8.31
C LEU A 160 6.64 -9.55 -8.16
N TYR A 161 6.62 -8.79 -9.26
CA TYR A 161 6.19 -7.40 -9.23
C TYR A 161 4.74 -7.24 -8.75
N SER A 162 3.81 -7.98 -9.36
CA SER A 162 2.38 -7.94 -9.00
C SER A 162 2.13 -8.45 -7.58
N THR A 163 2.90 -9.47 -7.17
CA THR A 163 2.77 -10.07 -5.85
C THR A 163 3.22 -9.12 -4.76
N TYR A 164 4.37 -8.47 -4.91
CA TYR A 164 4.86 -7.52 -3.91
C TYR A 164 3.95 -6.30 -3.75
N HIS A 165 3.43 -5.76 -4.86
CA HIS A 165 2.57 -4.57 -4.79
C HIS A 165 1.28 -4.79 -3.97
N LEU A 166 0.67 -5.97 -4.09
CA LEU A 166 -0.58 -6.29 -3.38
C LEU A 166 -0.37 -6.82 -1.96
N ASN A 167 0.75 -7.50 -1.71
CA ASN A 167 1.02 -8.12 -0.41
C ASN A 167 1.88 -7.26 0.51
N TYR A 168 2.12 -6.00 0.15
CA TYR A 168 2.78 -5.03 1.00
C TYR A 168 1.84 -4.50 2.09
N GLN A 169 2.20 -4.71 3.36
CA GLN A 169 1.44 -4.17 4.49
C GLN A 169 1.74 -2.68 4.66
N ARG A 170 0.92 -1.85 4.03
CA ARG A 170 0.97 -0.38 4.15
C ARG A 170 0.49 0.10 5.51
N ASN A 171 1.20 1.05 6.12
CA ASN A 171 0.82 1.67 7.38
C ASN A 171 -0.26 2.76 7.18
N VAL A 172 -1.50 2.43 7.57
CA VAL A 172 -2.66 3.34 7.47
C VAL A 172 -2.45 4.65 8.23
N ALA A 173 -1.87 4.57 9.42
CA ALA A 173 -1.70 5.75 10.27
C ALA A 173 -0.76 6.75 9.59
N HIS A 174 0.28 6.26 8.92
CA HIS A 174 1.20 7.06 8.14
C HIS A 174 0.52 7.67 6.89
N GLU A 175 -0.33 6.93 6.20
CA GLU A 175 -1.08 7.50 5.06
C GLU A 175 -2.04 8.60 5.49
N PHE A 176 -2.75 8.36 6.59
CA PHE A 176 -3.70 9.30 7.14
C PHE A 176 -3.00 10.59 7.58
N LEU A 177 -1.87 10.50 8.29
CA LEU A 177 -1.11 11.68 8.72
C LEU A 177 -0.48 12.41 7.53
N ARG A 178 0.05 11.71 6.52
CA ARG A 178 0.62 12.33 5.31
C ARG A 178 -0.41 13.20 4.61
N MET A 179 -1.60 12.64 4.43
CA MET A 179 -2.72 13.35 3.80
C MET A 179 -3.18 14.54 4.61
N TYR A 180 -3.28 14.39 5.93
CA TYR A 180 -3.61 15.49 6.83
C TYR A 180 -2.55 16.61 6.74
N TYR A 181 -1.27 16.26 6.80
CA TYR A 181 -0.18 17.23 6.71
C TYR A 181 -0.21 18.01 5.39
N MET A 182 -0.21 17.27 4.27
CA MET A 182 -0.16 17.88 2.94
C MET A 182 -1.39 18.76 2.69
N MET A 183 -2.60 18.31 3.01
CA MET A 183 -3.82 19.01 2.62
C MET A 183 -4.32 20.03 3.66
N GLU A 184 -4.20 19.74 4.95
CA GLU A 184 -4.75 20.57 6.02
C GLU A 184 -3.68 21.46 6.67
N VAL A 185 -2.44 20.99 6.80
CA VAL A 185 -1.39 21.76 7.51
C VAL A 185 -0.66 22.69 6.55
N VAL A 186 -0.01 22.14 5.53
CA VAL A 186 0.90 22.92 4.66
C VAL A 186 0.16 23.50 3.46
N GLY A 187 -0.71 22.72 2.81
CA GLY A 187 -1.34 23.10 1.54
C GLY A 187 -2.38 24.23 1.62
N ARG A 188 -2.69 24.73 2.82
CA ARG A 188 -3.69 25.79 3.03
C ARG A 188 -3.15 27.22 2.88
N ASP A 189 -1.84 27.41 2.97
CA ASP A 189 -1.21 28.72 2.84
C ASP A 189 0.01 28.65 1.92
N LYS A 190 0.00 29.45 0.85
CA LYS A 190 1.13 29.60 -0.06
C LYS A 190 2.40 30.09 0.63
N ASN A 191 2.29 30.77 1.77
CA ASN A 191 3.44 31.30 2.51
C ASN A 191 4.25 30.20 3.21
N ASN A 192 3.73 28.96 3.25
CA ASN A 192 4.49 27.80 3.70
C ASN A 192 5.55 27.32 2.69
N PHE A 193 5.64 27.97 1.53
CA PHE A 193 6.56 27.65 0.45
C PHE A 193 7.45 28.85 0.08
N ASP A 194 8.64 28.53 -0.41
CA ASP A 194 9.59 29.50 -0.94
C ASP A 194 8.98 30.32 -2.09
N LEU A 195 9.46 31.55 -2.25
CA LEU A 195 8.91 32.53 -3.19
C LEU A 195 8.85 32.03 -4.64
N ASP A 196 9.79 31.19 -5.05
CA ASP A 196 9.84 30.59 -6.38
C ASP A 196 8.76 29.51 -6.61
N ILE A 197 8.32 28.84 -5.54
CA ILE A 197 7.24 27.83 -5.58
C ILE A 197 5.85 28.46 -5.47
N GLN A 198 5.72 29.65 -4.88
CA GLN A 198 4.40 30.30 -4.68
C GLN A 198 3.61 30.55 -5.97
N GLY A 199 4.28 30.64 -7.13
CA GLY A 199 3.61 30.73 -8.44
C GLY A 199 2.95 29.42 -8.90
N GLU A 200 3.44 28.27 -8.42
CA GLU A 200 2.87 26.95 -8.66
C GLU A 200 1.68 26.66 -7.73
N TYR A 201 1.52 27.42 -6.63
CA TYR A 201 0.50 27.20 -5.61
C TYR A 201 -0.90 26.97 -6.18
N ARG A 202 -1.60 25.97 -5.64
CA ARG A 202 -3.01 25.68 -5.89
C ARG A 202 -3.70 25.41 -4.57
N ASP A 203 -4.79 26.14 -4.30
CA ASP A 203 -5.63 25.89 -3.13
C ASP A 203 -6.51 24.65 -3.36
N TYR A 204 -5.90 23.48 -3.24
CA TYR A 204 -6.58 22.19 -3.38
C TYR A 204 -7.68 22.02 -2.33
N TYR A 205 -7.46 22.53 -1.12
CA TYR A 205 -8.41 22.41 -0.02
C TYR A 205 -9.75 23.05 -0.37
N THR A 206 -9.72 24.33 -0.76
CA THR A 206 -10.92 25.08 -1.12
C THR A 206 -11.56 24.54 -2.39
N ALA A 207 -10.76 24.23 -3.42
CA ALA A 207 -11.29 23.69 -4.68
C ALA A 207 -12.01 22.35 -4.48
N PHE A 208 -11.43 21.46 -3.68
CA PHE A 208 -12.02 20.17 -3.34
C PHE A 208 -13.31 20.34 -2.53
N ALA A 209 -13.30 21.20 -1.52
CA ALA A 209 -14.47 21.49 -0.70
C ALA A 209 -15.63 22.09 -1.51
N GLN A 210 -15.33 23.00 -2.44
CA GLN A 210 -16.33 23.60 -3.32
C GLN A 210 -16.94 22.56 -4.27
N LYS A 211 -16.14 21.67 -4.84
CA LYS A 211 -16.61 20.68 -5.81
C LYS A 211 -17.42 19.55 -5.16
N TYR A 212 -16.91 18.96 -4.08
CA TYR A 212 -17.49 17.75 -3.49
C TYR A 212 -18.40 18.03 -2.28
N GLY A 213 -18.34 19.24 -1.71
CA GLY A 213 -19.16 19.65 -0.56
C GLY A 213 -18.67 19.09 0.78
N PHE A 214 -17.44 18.60 0.84
CA PHE A 214 -16.70 18.20 2.05
C PHE A 214 -15.21 18.42 1.83
N THR A 215 -14.46 18.60 2.92
CA THR A 215 -13.02 18.87 2.89
C THR A 215 -12.18 17.60 2.69
N PRO A 216 -10.93 17.70 2.22
CA PRO A 216 -10.00 16.56 2.18
C PRO A 216 -9.85 15.85 3.54
N THR A 217 -9.86 16.61 4.63
CA THR A 217 -9.78 16.07 6.00
C THR A 217 -11.02 15.31 6.41
N GLN A 218 -12.20 15.77 6.02
CA GLN A 218 -13.45 15.02 6.23
C GLN A 218 -13.46 13.74 5.41
N TYR A 219 -13.03 13.81 4.13
CA TYR A 219 -12.88 12.64 3.26
C TYR A 219 -12.00 11.56 3.88
N SER A 220 -10.79 11.92 4.30
CA SER A 220 -9.85 10.96 4.90
C SER A 220 -10.35 10.45 6.25
N SER A 221 -10.97 11.30 7.07
CA SER A 221 -11.51 10.88 8.37
C SER A 221 -12.64 9.86 8.23
N PHE A 222 -13.57 10.07 7.30
CA PHE A 222 -14.68 9.13 7.07
C PHE A 222 -14.19 7.80 6.50
N LEU A 223 -13.21 7.83 5.58
CA LEU A 223 -12.54 6.62 5.11
C LEU A 223 -11.82 5.86 6.24
N PHE A 224 -11.19 6.58 7.17
CA PHE A 224 -10.55 5.95 8.33
C PHE A 224 -11.58 5.26 9.22
N GLY A 225 -12.75 5.87 9.40
CA GLY A 225 -13.88 5.24 10.11
C GLY A 225 -14.33 3.92 9.49
N GLU A 226 -14.32 3.80 8.16
CA GLU A 226 -14.69 2.56 7.45
C GLU A 226 -13.71 1.41 7.69
N LEU A 227 -12.43 1.73 7.98
CA LEU A 227 -11.42 0.72 8.30
C LEU A 227 -11.67 0.01 9.63
N ILE A 228 -12.53 0.53 10.52
CA ILE A 228 -12.88 -0.15 11.78
C ILE A 228 -13.39 -1.57 11.55
N THR A 229 -14.04 -1.82 10.41
CA THR A 229 -14.52 -3.13 9.99
C THR A 229 -13.39 -4.15 9.87
N TYR A 230 -12.16 -3.72 9.57
CA TYR A 230 -11.00 -4.59 9.35
C TYR A 230 -10.06 -4.69 10.54
N TYR A 231 -10.06 -3.68 11.41
CA TYR A 231 -9.16 -3.60 12.56
C TYR A 231 -9.88 -3.72 13.90
N SER A 232 -11.16 -4.11 13.91
CA SER A 232 -11.91 -4.40 15.14
C SER A 232 -11.35 -5.62 15.88
N ASP A 233 -11.52 -5.69 17.20
CA ASP A 233 -11.08 -6.79 18.07
C ASP A 233 -11.81 -8.15 17.82
N VAL A 234 -12.64 -8.26 16.78
CA VAL A 234 -13.36 -9.48 16.43
C VAL A 234 -12.43 -10.48 15.72
N ASN A 235 -11.79 -11.32 16.53
CA ASN A 235 -10.81 -12.34 16.15
C ASN A 235 -11.45 -13.65 15.61
N GLY A 236 -12.37 -13.55 14.65
CA GLY A 236 -13.01 -14.72 14.02
C GLY A 236 -14.19 -14.35 13.12
N LEU A 237 -14.88 -15.34 12.53
CA LEU A 237 -16.07 -15.12 11.69
C LEU A 237 -17.26 -14.60 12.52
N ILE A 238 -17.93 -13.57 12.01
CA ILE A 238 -19.17 -12.97 12.51
C ILE A 238 -20.39 -13.78 12.05
N CYS A 239 -20.29 -14.45 10.89
CA CYS A 239 -21.39 -15.23 10.29
C CYS A 239 -22.64 -14.39 9.98
N ASN A 240 -22.45 -13.11 9.66
CA ASN A 240 -23.51 -12.19 9.27
C ASN A 240 -23.13 -11.44 7.98
N SER A 241 -24.15 -10.81 7.36
CA SER A 241 -23.92 -9.97 6.20
C SER A 241 -22.94 -8.83 6.50
N MET A 242 -21.92 -8.70 5.65
CA MET A 242 -20.96 -7.60 5.63
C MET A 242 -21.49 -6.37 4.88
N TRP A 243 -22.67 -6.47 4.27
CA TRP A 243 -23.35 -5.35 3.65
C TRP A 243 -23.92 -4.42 4.73
N ARG A 244 -23.64 -3.13 4.59
CA ARG A 244 -23.95 -2.11 5.58
C ARG A 244 -24.97 -1.13 5.04
N ASN A 245 -25.85 -0.64 5.91
CA ASN A 245 -26.73 0.48 5.62
C ASN A 245 -26.19 1.75 6.29
N ILE A 246 -26.13 2.85 5.54
CA ILE A 246 -25.60 4.13 6.04
C ILE A 246 -26.40 4.64 7.25
N GLU A 247 -27.73 4.52 7.24
CA GLU A 247 -28.57 5.00 8.35
C GLU A 247 -28.40 4.11 9.59
N GLU A 248 -28.27 2.79 9.42
CA GLU A 248 -28.04 1.88 10.54
C GLU A 248 -26.68 2.12 11.20
N VAL A 249 -25.63 2.35 10.40
CA VAL A 249 -24.27 2.54 10.89
C VAL A 249 -24.03 3.96 11.41
N TYR A 250 -24.51 4.96 10.68
CA TYR A 250 -24.14 6.36 10.87
C TYR A 250 -25.32 7.27 11.17
N GLY A 251 -26.55 6.76 11.29
CA GLY A 251 -27.76 7.58 11.46
C GLY A 251 -27.74 8.51 12.69
N GLN A 252 -26.97 8.15 13.71
CA GLN A 252 -26.77 8.97 14.93
C GLN A 252 -25.60 9.97 14.81
N ILE A 253 -24.77 9.88 13.78
CA ILE A 253 -23.65 10.80 13.57
C ILE A 253 -24.17 12.06 12.88
N LYS A 254 -23.82 13.23 13.44
CA LYS A 254 -24.21 14.53 12.89
C LYS A 254 -23.76 14.72 11.43
N GLU A 255 -22.59 14.20 11.09
CA GLU A 255 -21.95 14.28 9.78
C GLU A 255 -22.46 13.21 8.79
N LYS A 256 -23.53 12.46 9.07
CA LYS A 256 -24.02 11.34 8.22
C LYS A 256 -24.19 11.68 6.74
N GLU A 257 -24.67 12.89 6.44
CA GLU A 257 -24.86 13.34 5.04
C GLU A 257 -23.53 13.48 4.30
N LEU A 258 -22.47 13.89 5.00
CA LEU A 258 -21.14 14.00 4.41
C LEU A 258 -20.49 12.62 4.25
N ILE A 259 -20.68 11.73 5.24
CA ILE A 259 -20.23 10.33 5.15
C ILE A 259 -20.90 9.65 3.95
N SER A 260 -22.22 9.81 3.81
CA SER A 260 -22.98 9.31 2.67
C SER A 260 -22.40 9.79 1.34
N LYS A 261 -22.10 11.09 1.21
CA LYS A 261 -21.46 11.63 0.00
C LYS A 261 -20.12 10.98 -0.31
N VAL A 262 -19.26 10.79 0.69
CA VAL A 262 -17.94 10.14 0.51
C VAL A 262 -18.10 8.70 0.04
N ILE A 263 -18.93 7.90 0.72
CA ILE A 263 -19.24 6.52 0.30
C ILE A 263 -19.79 6.51 -1.13
N ASN A 264 -20.70 7.45 -1.45
CA ASN A 264 -21.30 7.54 -2.78
C ASN A 264 -20.27 7.78 -3.89
N ILE A 265 -19.32 8.71 -3.68
CA ILE A 265 -18.26 9.02 -4.65
C ILE A 265 -17.30 7.84 -4.87
N LEU A 266 -17.10 7.03 -3.83
CA LEU A 266 -16.19 5.88 -3.86
C LEU A 266 -16.88 4.56 -4.18
N SER A 267 -18.17 4.60 -4.49
CA SER A 267 -18.98 3.41 -4.75
C SER A 267 -19.33 3.23 -6.21
N CYS A 268 -19.56 1.98 -6.61
CA CYS A 268 -20.21 1.66 -7.88
C CYS A 268 -21.25 0.56 -7.74
N SER A 269 -22.18 0.50 -8.71
CA SER A 269 -23.07 -0.66 -8.81
C SER A 269 -22.30 -1.88 -9.33
N ILE A 270 -22.78 -3.06 -8.95
CA ILE A 270 -22.20 -4.35 -9.37
C ILE A 270 -22.16 -4.50 -10.90
N GLU A 271 -23.13 -3.94 -11.62
CA GLU A 271 -23.19 -3.97 -13.09
C GLU A 271 -22.03 -3.21 -13.75
N THR A 272 -21.54 -2.16 -13.09
CA THR A 272 -20.40 -1.39 -13.62
C THR A 272 -19.11 -2.20 -13.50
N TYR A 273 -18.94 -2.96 -12.41
CA TYR A 273 -17.83 -3.91 -12.31
C TYR A 273 -17.93 -5.04 -13.33
N LYS A 274 -19.14 -5.48 -13.68
CA LYS A 274 -19.35 -6.55 -14.67
C LYS A 274 -18.64 -6.29 -15.98
N LYS A 275 -18.81 -5.08 -16.52
CA LYS A 275 -18.22 -4.68 -17.80
C LYS A 275 -16.70 -4.80 -17.74
N TRP A 276 -16.08 -4.19 -16.73
CA TRP A 276 -14.64 -4.26 -16.52
C TRP A 276 -14.17 -5.71 -16.33
N ALA A 277 -14.88 -6.49 -15.54
CA ALA A 277 -14.48 -7.86 -15.24
C ALA A 277 -14.48 -8.71 -16.52
N ILE A 278 -15.47 -8.57 -17.40
CA ILE A 278 -15.52 -9.26 -18.71
C ILE A 278 -14.37 -8.78 -19.62
N GLU A 279 -14.17 -7.46 -19.74
CA GLU A 279 -13.13 -6.88 -20.62
C GLU A 279 -11.70 -7.27 -20.20
N SER A 280 -11.49 -7.53 -18.91
CA SER A 280 -10.19 -7.87 -18.32
C SER A 280 -10.06 -9.35 -17.94
N GLU A 281 -10.87 -10.24 -18.52
CA GLU A 281 -10.88 -11.68 -18.18
C GLU A 281 -9.49 -12.35 -18.27
N ASN A 282 -8.71 -11.98 -19.29
CA ASN A 282 -7.37 -12.54 -19.51
C ASN A 282 -6.28 -11.86 -18.68
N GLN A 283 -6.61 -10.78 -17.96
CA GLN A 283 -5.71 -10.03 -17.09
C GLN A 283 -6.04 -10.37 -15.63
N GLU A 284 -5.47 -11.45 -15.12
CA GLU A 284 -5.80 -11.99 -13.80
C GLU A 284 -5.41 -11.05 -12.65
N TRP A 285 -4.32 -10.29 -12.81
CA TRP A 285 -3.83 -9.29 -11.87
C TRP A 285 -4.48 -7.91 -12.05
N ASP A 286 -5.43 -7.77 -13.00
CA ASP A 286 -6.21 -6.54 -13.10
C ASP A 286 -7.24 -6.49 -11.97
N PHE A 287 -6.94 -5.65 -10.98
CA PHE A 287 -7.81 -5.22 -9.88
C PHE A 287 -8.12 -3.71 -9.94
N SER A 288 -7.80 -3.04 -11.05
CA SER A 288 -7.87 -1.57 -11.18
C SER A 288 -9.20 -0.98 -10.73
N LYS A 289 -10.31 -1.62 -11.10
CA LYS A 289 -11.64 -1.13 -10.76
C LYS A 289 -11.94 -1.23 -9.25
N PHE A 290 -11.42 -2.24 -8.57
CA PHE A 290 -11.54 -2.36 -7.11
C PHE A 290 -10.73 -1.27 -6.38
N PHE A 291 -9.57 -0.88 -6.91
CA PHE A 291 -8.77 0.24 -6.38
C PHE A 291 -9.38 1.61 -6.70
N GLU A 292 -10.01 1.76 -7.86
CA GLU A 292 -10.67 3.00 -8.28
C GLU A 292 -11.92 3.30 -7.45
N LEU A 293 -12.70 2.26 -7.14
CA LEU A 293 -13.95 2.32 -6.41
C LEU A 293 -13.93 1.19 -5.36
N PRO A 294 -13.59 1.49 -4.10
CA PRO A 294 -13.42 0.46 -3.06
C PRO A 294 -14.74 -0.06 -2.49
N PHE A 295 -15.89 0.57 -2.82
CA PHE A 295 -17.21 0.13 -2.35
C PHE A 295 -18.09 -0.38 -3.49
N ILE A 296 -18.78 -1.49 -3.23
CA ILE A 296 -19.85 -2.00 -4.08
C ILE A 296 -21.18 -1.62 -3.44
N LYS A 297 -22.15 -1.22 -4.27
CA LYS A 297 -23.53 -0.99 -3.84
C LYS A 297 -24.52 -1.97 -4.43
N ASP A 298 -25.49 -2.34 -3.60
CA ASP A 298 -26.71 -2.99 -4.05
C ASP A 298 -27.73 -1.96 -4.56
N LYS A 299 -28.91 -2.45 -4.97
CA LYS A 299 -29.98 -1.60 -5.51
C LYS A 299 -30.75 -0.81 -4.44
N ASP A 300 -30.73 -1.29 -3.20
CA ASP A 300 -31.37 -0.63 -2.05
C ASP A 300 -30.48 0.43 -1.41
N GLY A 301 -29.24 0.57 -1.89
CA GLY A 301 -28.26 1.53 -1.39
C GLY A 301 -27.43 1.02 -0.21
N ARG A 302 -27.51 -0.28 0.15
CA ARG A 302 -26.52 -0.90 1.03
C ARG A 302 -25.19 -0.93 0.31
N TYR A 303 -24.12 -0.85 1.09
CA TYR A 303 -22.77 -0.81 0.56
C TYR A 303 -21.89 -1.82 1.28
N ILE A 304 -20.86 -2.29 0.59
CA ILE A 304 -19.83 -3.15 1.15
C ILE A 304 -18.47 -2.66 0.68
N SER A 305 -17.53 -2.50 1.61
CA SER A 305 -16.12 -2.29 1.29
C SER A 305 -15.50 -3.62 0.84
N ILE A 306 -14.74 -3.62 -0.24
CA ILE A 306 -14.14 -4.83 -0.81
C ILE A 306 -13.04 -5.39 0.10
N CYS A 307 -12.09 -4.54 0.50
CA CYS A 307 -11.03 -4.88 1.43
C CYS A 307 -10.38 -3.61 2.01
N ASP A 308 -9.60 -3.78 3.07
CA ASP A 308 -8.77 -2.72 3.65
C ASP A 308 -7.68 -2.20 2.69
N ILE A 309 -7.13 -3.03 1.79
CA ILE A 309 -6.12 -2.60 0.82
C ILE A 309 -6.68 -1.56 -0.16
N THR A 310 -7.88 -1.79 -0.69
CA THR A 310 -8.52 -0.85 -1.63
C THR A 310 -8.97 0.43 -0.93
N LEU A 311 -9.40 0.34 0.34
CA LEU A 311 -9.69 1.51 1.17
C LEU A 311 -8.44 2.34 1.47
N ARG A 312 -7.32 1.70 1.84
CA ARG A 312 -6.02 2.35 2.05
C ARG A 312 -5.58 3.13 0.81
N ASN A 313 -5.65 2.51 -0.36
CA ASN A 313 -5.36 3.18 -1.62
C ASN A 313 -6.19 4.47 -1.83
N ALA A 314 -7.42 4.51 -1.31
CA ALA A 314 -8.29 5.67 -1.46
C ALA A 314 -7.82 6.90 -0.66
N PHE A 315 -7.00 6.74 0.37
CA PHE A 315 -6.44 7.87 1.11
C PHE A 315 -5.53 8.73 0.25
N PHE A 316 -4.74 8.11 -0.62
CA PHE A 316 -3.63 8.80 -1.29
C PHE A 316 -3.77 8.83 -2.82
N GLU A 317 -3.96 7.67 -3.46
CA GLU A 317 -4.09 7.61 -4.93
C GLU A 317 -5.44 8.17 -5.38
N LYS A 318 -6.54 7.76 -4.74
CA LYS A 318 -7.87 8.24 -5.18
C LYS A 318 -8.05 9.73 -4.96
N ILE A 319 -7.57 10.27 -3.83
CA ILE A 319 -7.72 11.70 -3.56
C ILE A 319 -6.91 12.55 -4.56
N PHE A 320 -5.74 12.08 -5.02
CA PHE A 320 -4.99 12.73 -6.09
C PHE A 320 -5.86 12.92 -7.33
N TRP A 321 -6.58 11.88 -7.75
CA TRP A 321 -7.48 11.95 -8.90
C TRP A 321 -8.70 12.86 -8.64
N LEU A 322 -9.30 12.79 -7.45
CA LEU A 322 -10.41 13.68 -7.08
C LEU A 322 -9.97 15.16 -7.08
N ILE A 323 -8.76 15.47 -6.59
CA ILE A 323 -8.15 16.80 -6.68
C ILE A 323 -7.94 17.19 -8.15
N ARG A 324 -7.39 16.30 -8.98
CA ARG A 324 -7.19 16.56 -10.41
C ARG A 324 -8.49 16.98 -11.10
N GLU A 325 -9.59 16.32 -10.79
CA GLU A 325 -10.89 16.62 -11.38
C GLU A 325 -11.48 17.96 -10.90
N CYS A 326 -10.92 18.61 -9.86
CA CYS A 326 -11.32 19.96 -9.45
C CYS A 326 -10.85 21.03 -10.45
N TYR A 327 -9.94 20.69 -11.36
CA TYR A 327 -9.35 21.60 -12.34
C TYR A 327 -9.70 21.18 -13.77
N PRO A 328 -9.74 22.12 -14.74
CA PRO A 328 -9.98 21.80 -16.14
C PRO A 328 -9.01 20.74 -16.69
N GLN A 329 -9.50 19.86 -17.56
CA GLN A 329 -8.65 18.80 -18.17
C GLN A 329 -7.50 19.37 -19.00
N ALA A 330 -7.68 20.57 -19.57
CA ALA A 330 -6.64 21.28 -20.31
C ALA A 330 -5.49 21.80 -19.42
N ASP A 331 -5.73 22.02 -18.12
CA ASP A 331 -4.69 22.48 -17.20
C ASP A 331 -3.79 21.31 -16.79
N LYS A 332 -2.72 21.10 -17.56
CA LYS A 332 -1.70 20.09 -17.26
C LYS A 332 -0.82 20.47 -16.06
N SER A 333 -0.84 21.73 -15.62
CA SER A 333 -0.06 22.20 -14.47
C SER A 333 -0.77 21.98 -13.14
N ALA A 334 -2.06 21.64 -13.18
CA ALA A 334 -2.91 21.51 -11.99
C ALA A 334 -2.33 20.57 -10.93
N MET A 335 -1.55 19.55 -11.31
CA MET A 335 -0.95 18.57 -10.39
C MET A 335 0.52 18.81 -10.07
N ALA A 336 1.16 19.84 -10.64
CA ALA A 336 2.55 20.16 -10.33
C ALA A 336 2.72 20.48 -8.83
N PHE A 337 1.77 21.23 -8.26
CA PHE A 337 1.79 21.60 -6.84
C PHE A 337 1.62 20.41 -5.88
N PHE A 338 0.95 19.34 -6.30
CA PHE A 338 0.87 18.12 -5.50
C PHE A 338 2.27 17.50 -5.25
N GLY A 339 3.15 17.57 -6.26
CA GLY A 339 4.55 17.20 -6.12
C GLY A 339 5.26 18.05 -5.07
N ARG A 340 5.01 19.36 -5.04
CA ARG A 340 5.57 20.30 -4.05
C ARG A 340 5.12 20.01 -2.62
N LEU A 341 3.87 19.60 -2.44
CA LEU A 341 3.36 19.17 -1.13
C LEU A 341 4.10 17.92 -0.63
N PHE A 342 4.38 16.98 -1.52
CA PHE A 342 5.11 15.76 -1.19
C PHE A 342 6.59 16.04 -0.91
N GLU A 343 7.25 16.85 -1.74
CA GLU A 343 8.63 17.34 -1.52
C GLU A 343 8.75 18.00 -0.14
N LYS A 344 7.82 18.91 0.19
CA LYS A 344 7.80 19.61 1.48
C LYS A 344 7.62 18.65 2.66
N TYR A 345 6.73 17.65 2.55
CA TYR A 345 6.59 16.62 3.57
C TYR A 345 7.90 15.88 3.84
N ILE A 346 8.58 15.41 2.79
CA ILE A 346 9.86 14.71 2.95
C ILE A 346 10.91 15.63 3.57
N GLN A 347 11.02 16.88 3.12
CA GLN A 347 11.95 17.86 3.69
C GLN A 347 11.73 18.06 5.19
N ASP A 348 10.47 18.24 5.61
CA ASP A 348 10.12 18.49 7.00
C ASP A 348 10.34 17.25 7.87
N VAL A 349 9.96 16.04 7.42
CA VAL A 349 10.29 14.79 8.13
C VAL A 349 11.81 14.63 8.29
N THR A 350 12.56 14.90 7.22
CA THR A 350 14.03 14.80 7.23
C THR A 350 14.66 15.77 8.23
N GLU A 351 14.27 17.04 8.17
CA GLU A 351 14.77 18.08 9.07
C GLU A 351 14.45 17.74 10.52
N LYS A 352 13.20 17.36 10.82
CA LYS A 352 12.76 17.12 12.21
C LYS A 352 13.34 15.83 12.80
N ALA A 353 13.56 14.80 11.99
CA ALA A 353 14.21 13.57 12.43
C ALA A 353 15.73 13.73 12.65
N THR A 354 16.36 14.72 12.01
CA THR A 354 17.81 14.92 12.08
C THR A 354 18.22 15.52 13.42
N ASN A 355 18.89 14.73 14.25
CA ASN A 355 19.37 15.13 15.57
C ASN A 355 20.73 14.50 15.92
N GLY A 356 21.31 14.92 17.05
CA GLY A 356 22.58 14.38 17.55
C GLY A 356 23.76 14.62 16.62
N ASP A 357 24.46 13.54 16.22
CA ASP A 357 25.64 13.60 15.33
C ASP A 357 25.29 13.78 13.84
N TYR A 358 23.99 13.83 13.51
CA TYR A 358 23.52 14.04 12.14
C TYR A 358 23.26 15.54 11.91
N GLU A 359 23.74 16.04 10.78
CA GLU A 359 23.57 17.43 10.35
C GLU A 359 22.63 17.52 9.15
N TYR A 360 21.58 18.31 9.25
CA TYR A 360 20.65 18.57 8.16
C TYR A 360 21.16 19.72 7.29
N ILE A 361 21.11 19.56 5.97
CA ILE A 361 21.38 20.62 5.00
C ILE A 361 20.17 20.73 4.07
N ALA A 362 19.54 21.90 4.06
CA ALA A 362 18.34 22.17 3.27
C ALA A 362 18.64 22.29 1.76
N GLU A 363 17.59 22.23 0.92
CA GLU A 363 17.70 22.57 -0.50
C GLU A 363 18.25 24.00 -0.67
N PHE A 364 19.12 24.19 -1.66
CA PHE A 364 19.65 25.51 -2.00
C PHE A 364 19.81 25.70 -3.51
N SER A 365 19.91 26.97 -3.92
CA SER A 365 20.30 27.33 -5.28
C SER A 365 21.81 27.17 -5.50
N TYR A 366 22.17 26.71 -6.69
CA TYR A 366 23.54 26.69 -7.19
C TYR A 366 23.60 27.01 -8.68
N LYS A 367 24.80 27.26 -9.21
CA LYS A 367 24.99 27.55 -10.64
C LYS A 367 25.64 26.38 -11.35
N GLU A 368 24.95 25.84 -12.35
CA GLU A 368 25.53 24.89 -13.29
C GLU A 368 25.60 25.52 -14.69
N LYS A 369 26.80 25.64 -15.27
CA LYS A 369 27.00 26.21 -16.62
C LYS A 369 26.29 27.56 -16.82
N LYS A 370 26.36 28.44 -15.81
CA LYS A 370 25.72 29.78 -15.75
C LYS A 370 24.18 29.78 -15.65
N LYS A 371 23.54 28.61 -15.48
CA LYS A 371 22.11 28.52 -15.16
C LYS A 371 21.95 28.27 -13.66
N GLU A 372 21.04 29.00 -13.05
CA GLU A 372 20.61 28.74 -11.68
C GLU A 372 19.77 27.45 -11.66
N LYS A 373 20.07 26.59 -10.71
CA LYS A 373 19.40 25.31 -10.47
C LYS A 373 19.21 25.12 -8.97
N LYS A 374 18.20 24.34 -8.58
CA LYS A 374 18.05 23.84 -7.22
C LYS A 374 18.84 22.54 -7.03
N SER A 375 19.39 22.39 -5.83
CA SER A 375 20.05 21.17 -5.37
C SER A 375 19.06 20.00 -5.25
N SER A 376 19.50 18.87 -4.72
CA SER A 376 18.55 17.86 -4.24
C SER A 376 17.76 18.38 -3.04
N ASP A 377 16.59 17.78 -2.80
CA ASP A 377 15.56 18.29 -1.89
C ASP A 377 16.02 18.37 -0.43
N ALA A 378 16.90 17.47 0.01
CA ALA A 378 17.51 17.50 1.34
C ALA A 378 18.83 16.72 1.38
N TYR A 379 19.67 17.03 2.37
CA TYR A 379 20.85 16.25 2.68
C TYR A 379 20.99 16.00 4.19
N ILE A 380 21.61 14.87 4.54
CA ILE A 380 22.00 14.56 5.91
C ILE A 380 23.47 14.15 5.94
N ARG A 381 24.27 14.80 6.77
CA ARG A 381 25.69 14.51 6.94
C ARG A 381 25.97 13.83 8.28
N LYS A 382 26.88 12.86 8.29
CA LYS A 382 27.52 12.34 9.51
C LYS A 382 28.99 12.06 9.24
N GLY A 383 29.87 12.90 9.77
CA GLY A 383 31.32 12.81 9.53
C GLY A 383 31.66 12.96 8.04
N THR A 384 32.21 11.90 7.44
CA THR A 384 32.60 11.83 6.02
C THR A 384 31.50 11.23 5.13
N ASN A 385 30.37 10.81 5.70
CA ASN A 385 29.24 10.26 4.95
C ASN A 385 28.18 11.34 4.67
N LEU A 386 27.61 11.30 3.46
CA LEU A 386 26.52 12.16 3.03
C LEU A 386 25.35 11.33 2.51
N LEU A 387 24.16 11.57 3.04
CA LEU A 387 22.90 11.12 2.48
C LEU A 387 22.31 12.24 1.63
N VAL A 388 22.05 11.96 0.36
CA VAL A 388 21.41 12.87 -0.59
C VAL A 388 19.99 12.36 -0.84
N VAL A 389 19.00 13.21 -0.62
CA VAL A 389 17.58 12.86 -0.73
C VAL A 389 17.00 13.60 -1.93
N GLU A 390 16.57 12.84 -2.95
CA GLU A 390 15.92 13.36 -4.14
C GLU A 390 14.48 12.83 -4.18
N VAL A 391 13.51 13.72 -4.18
CA VAL A 391 12.09 13.40 -4.05
C VAL A 391 11.42 13.45 -5.41
N LYS A 392 10.52 12.49 -5.65
CA LYS A 392 9.65 12.49 -6.83
C LYS A 392 8.25 12.06 -6.41
N GLY A 393 7.30 13.00 -6.51
CA GLY A 393 5.87 12.75 -6.27
C GLY A 393 5.21 11.92 -7.38
N PHE A 394 5.75 10.74 -7.66
CA PHE A 394 5.25 9.80 -8.65
C PHE A 394 5.09 8.42 -8.01
N SER A 395 4.04 7.73 -8.42
CA SER A 395 3.71 6.35 -8.04
C SER A 395 3.93 5.42 -9.22
N VAL A 396 3.94 4.11 -8.98
CA VAL A 396 4.08 3.10 -10.03
C VAL A 396 2.96 3.22 -11.07
N LEU A 397 3.30 3.08 -12.35
CA LEU A 397 2.30 3.06 -13.41
C LEU A 397 1.41 1.81 -13.32
N ILE A 398 0.10 2.02 -13.43
CA ILE A 398 -0.89 0.92 -13.39
C ILE A 398 -0.67 -0.16 -14.46
N ASP A 399 -0.20 0.24 -15.66
CA ASP A 399 0.15 -0.70 -16.72
C ASP A 399 1.33 -1.62 -16.35
N CYS A 400 2.27 -1.16 -15.49
CA CYS A 400 3.33 -2.01 -14.97
C CYS A 400 2.76 -3.09 -14.06
N MET A 401 1.80 -2.73 -13.21
CA MET A 401 1.17 -3.64 -12.24
C MET A 401 0.31 -4.69 -12.93
N ILE A 402 -0.51 -4.27 -13.90
CA ILE A 402 -1.53 -5.15 -14.51
C ILE A 402 -0.95 -6.00 -15.63
N LYS A 403 -0.05 -5.43 -16.45
CA LYS A 403 0.36 -6.02 -17.73
C LYS A 403 1.86 -6.24 -17.87
N ASN A 404 2.67 -5.85 -16.87
CA ASN A 404 4.13 -5.77 -16.98
C ASN A 404 4.63 -4.86 -18.12
N GLU A 405 3.80 -3.90 -18.55
CA GLU A 405 4.15 -2.99 -19.64
C GLU A 405 4.81 -1.73 -19.09
N GLN A 406 5.64 -1.06 -19.90
CA GLN A 406 6.33 0.19 -19.55
C GLN A 406 7.26 0.14 -18.32
N VAL A 407 7.65 -1.05 -17.86
CA VAL A 407 8.52 -1.23 -16.68
C VAL A 407 9.82 -0.44 -16.79
N GLU A 408 10.53 -0.51 -17.92
CA GLU A 408 11.78 0.24 -18.13
C GLU A 408 11.56 1.75 -17.96
N LYS A 409 10.49 2.29 -18.55
CA LYS A 409 10.13 3.72 -18.44
C LYS A 409 9.78 4.10 -17.00
N ASN A 410 9.10 3.22 -16.27
CA ASN A 410 8.76 3.40 -14.86
C ASN A 410 10.04 3.42 -14.01
N ASN A 411 10.91 2.43 -14.20
CA ASN A 411 12.19 2.30 -13.50
C ASN A 411 13.12 3.48 -13.76
N GLU A 412 13.18 3.94 -15.01
CA GLU A 412 13.96 5.10 -15.40
C GLU A 412 13.45 6.38 -14.72
N LYS A 413 12.13 6.52 -14.53
CA LYS A 413 11.51 7.69 -13.92
C LYS A 413 11.61 7.69 -12.40
N LEU A 414 11.42 6.55 -11.74
CA LEU A 414 11.38 6.42 -10.28
C LEU A 414 12.77 6.29 -9.66
N PHE A 415 13.73 5.65 -10.34
CA PHE A 415 15.03 5.32 -9.74
C PHE A 415 16.22 5.88 -10.53
N VAL A 416 16.35 5.56 -11.83
CA VAL A 416 17.57 5.92 -12.58
C VAL A 416 17.74 7.43 -12.73
N LYS A 417 16.75 8.15 -13.25
CA LYS A 417 16.86 9.60 -13.49
C LYS A 417 17.04 10.41 -12.22
N PRO A 418 16.26 10.18 -11.13
CA PRO A 418 16.45 10.93 -9.88
C PRO A 418 17.84 10.73 -9.30
N VAL A 419 18.35 9.49 -9.28
CA VAL A 419 19.71 9.22 -8.78
C VAL A 419 20.76 9.93 -9.63
N LEU A 420 20.64 9.89 -10.96
CA LEU A 420 21.60 10.56 -11.84
C LEU A 420 21.50 12.09 -11.78
N GLN A 421 20.32 12.64 -11.48
CA GLN A 421 20.13 14.07 -11.26
C GLN A 421 20.85 14.52 -9.99
N ALA A 422 20.64 13.81 -8.88
CA ALA A 422 21.31 14.06 -7.61
C ALA A 422 22.84 13.87 -7.72
N ASP A 423 23.28 12.82 -8.42
CA ASP A 423 24.70 12.55 -8.67
C ASP A 423 25.37 13.67 -9.49
N LEU A 424 24.72 14.14 -10.55
CA LEU A 424 25.20 15.28 -11.33
C LEU A 424 25.25 16.55 -10.47
N CYS A 425 24.21 16.83 -9.70
CA CYS A 425 24.19 17.97 -8.78
C CYS A 425 25.40 17.90 -7.83
N LEU A 426 25.58 16.76 -7.16
CA LEU A 426 26.66 16.52 -6.21
C LEU A 426 28.03 16.74 -6.86
N SER A 427 28.25 16.26 -8.09
CA SER A 427 29.51 16.46 -8.81
C SER A 427 29.89 17.93 -9.04
N VAL A 428 28.90 18.82 -9.03
CA VAL A 428 29.10 20.27 -9.23
C VAL A 428 29.34 20.97 -7.89
N ILE A 429 28.65 20.55 -6.82
CA ILE A 429 28.64 21.30 -5.55
C ILE A 429 29.66 20.82 -4.52
N ILE A 430 30.14 19.57 -4.63
CA ILE A 430 30.85 18.89 -3.55
C ILE A 430 32.20 19.52 -3.19
N GLU A 431 32.89 20.11 -4.17
CA GLU A 431 34.17 20.83 -3.97
C GLU A 431 33.97 22.34 -3.76
N ASP A 432 32.79 22.88 -4.09
CA ASP A 432 32.52 24.33 -4.10
C ASP A 432 31.86 24.82 -2.82
N LYS A 433 31.09 23.96 -2.14
CA LYS A 433 30.35 24.31 -0.92
C LYS A 433 30.98 23.71 0.33
N THR A 434 31.20 24.57 1.32
CA THR A 434 31.87 24.26 2.59
C THR A 434 31.22 23.14 3.38
N GLU A 435 29.89 23.04 3.31
CA GLU A 435 29.06 22.06 3.98
C GLU A 435 29.35 20.62 3.52
N PHE A 436 29.99 20.45 2.35
CA PHE A 436 30.36 19.16 1.77
C PHE A 436 31.86 18.86 1.83
N PHE A 437 32.68 19.73 2.45
CA PHE A 437 34.11 19.50 2.58
C PHE A 437 34.39 18.26 3.46
N GLY A 438 35.23 17.37 2.94
CA GLY A 438 35.60 16.13 3.62
C GLY A 438 34.63 14.96 3.42
N ILE A 439 33.62 15.10 2.55
CA ILE A 439 32.77 13.95 2.18
C ILE A 439 33.59 12.94 1.35
N GLU A 440 33.52 11.68 1.77
CA GLU A 440 34.19 10.54 1.13
C GLU A 440 33.17 9.65 0.43
N ASP A 441 32.06 9.35 1.11
CA ASP A 441 31.03 8.45 0.63
C ASP A 441 29.66 9.13 0.60
N ALA A 442 29.03 9.15 -0.56
CA ALA A 442 27.68 9.64 -0.77
C ALA A 442 26.70 8.50 -1.09
N TYR A 443 25.54 8.59 -0.44
CA TYR A 443 24.41 7.68 -0.52
C TYR A 443 23.25 8.46 -1.10
N ILE A 444 22.73 8.07 -2.26
CA ILE A 444 21.64 8.79 -2.92
C ILE A 444 20.34 8.01 -2.78
N ILE A 445 19.31 8.59 -2.17
CA ILE A 445 17.98 7.99 -2.08
C ILE A 445 17.03 8.76 -2.98
N SER A 446 16.43 8.05 -3.95
CA SER A 446 15.23 8.51 -4.66
C SER A 446 14.00 8.15 -3.82
N VAL A 447 13.35 9.14 -3.22
CA VAL A 447 12.12 8.94 -2.43
C VAL A 447 10.90 9.16 -3.30
N THR A 448 10.07 8.14 -3.42
CA THR A 448 8.88 8.14 -4.26
C THR A 448 7.64 7.74 -3.46
N MET A 449 6.44 7.97 -4.01
CA MET A 449 5.19 7.62 -3.31
C MET A 449 5.04 6.10 -3.14
N ASP A 450 5.50 5.36 -4.15
CA ASP A 450 5.61 3.90 -4.16
C ASP A 450 7.03 3.51 -4.61
N ASN A 451 7.52 2.32 -4.30
CA ASN A 451 8.88 1.89 -4.67
C ASN A 451 8.91 0.96 -5.88
N ILE A 452 10.10 0.78 -6.44
CA ILE A 452 10.36 -0.33 -7.34
C ILE A 452 10.47 -1.60 -6.49
N ASN A 453 9.49 -2.48 -6.65
CA ASN A 453 9.46 -3.81 -6.05
C ASN A 453 10.80 -4.55 -6.22
N ALA A 454 11.15 -5.35 -5.21
CA ALA A 454 12.39 -6.12 -5.09
C ALA A 454 12.52 -7.25 -6.14
N VAL A 455 12.53 -6.89 -7.42
CA VAL A 455 12.67 -7.79 -8.57
C VAL A 455 14.13 -7.77 -9.02
N PRO A 456 14.87 -8.89 -8.89
CA PRO A 456 16.32 -8.91 -9.12
C PRO A 456 16.75 -8.41 -10.50
N ASP A 457 16.04 -8.81 -11.57
CA ASP A 457 16.39 -8.43 -12.93
C ASP A 457 16.27 -6.92 -13.15
N TYR A 458 15.20 -6.30 -12.64
CA TYR A 458 15.00 -4.85 -12.71
C TYR A 458 16.12 -4.11 -11.98
N TYR A 459 16.47 -4.54 -10.77
CA TYR A 459 17.57 -3.93 -10.00
C TYR A 459 18.93 -4.11 -10.68
N ASN A 460 19.20 -5.29 -11.25
CA ASN A 460 20.43 -5.55 -12.00
C ASN A 460 20.57 -4.60 -13.20
N GLU A 461 19.49 -4.39 -13.96
CA GLU A 461 19.46 -3.48 -15.10
C GLU A 461 19.63 -2.01 -14.66
N ILE A 462 18.88 -1.59 -13.63
CA ILE A 462 18.96 -0.25 -13.06
C ILE A 462 20.39 0.06 -12.59
N HIS A 463 21.01 -0.86 -11.84
CA HIS A 463 22.38 -0.69 -11.35
C HIS A 463 23.36 -0.55 -12.51
N LYS A 464 23.23 -1.37 -13.54
CA LYS A 464 24.06 -1.27 -14.76
C LYS A 464 23.88 0.08 -15.44
N ASN A 465 22.66 0.62 -15.50
CA ASN A 465 22.37 1.90 -16.11
C ASN A 465 22.94 3.07 -15.31
N ILE A 466 22.78 3.07 -13.98
CA ILE A 466 23.31 4.11 -13.10
C ILE A 466 24.85 4.10 -13.13
N GLN A 467 25.49 2.93 -12.97
CA GLN A 467 26.96 2.84 -12.97
C GLN A 467 27.62 3.33 -14.25
N LYS A 468 26.96 3.16 -15.40
CA LYS A 468 27.46 3.65 -16.69
C LYS A 468 27.35 5.17 -16.85
N ARG A 469 26.44 5.82 -16.13
CA ARG A 469 26.02 7.21 -16.36
C ARG A 469 26.35 8.16 -15.23
N LYS A 470 26.58 7.65 -14.01
CA LYS A 470 26.99 8.47 -12.88
C LYS A 470 28.34 9.13 -13.13
N VAL A 471 28.50 10.34 -12.64
CA VAL A 471 29.65 11.23 -12.85
C VAL A 471 30.33 11.61 -11.54
N CYS A 472 29.64 11.58 -10.39
CA CYS A 472 30.29 11.86 -9.11
C CYS A 472 31.06 10.62 -8.59
N GLU A 473 32.34 10.82 -8.28
CA GLU A 473 33.19 9.75 -7.74
C GLU A 473 32.83 9.39 -6.29
N LYS A 474 32.24 10.34 -5.56
CA LYS A 474 31.83 10.18 -4.16
C LYS A 474 30.53 9.38 -4.03
N THR A 475 29.69 9.34 -5.07
CA THR A 475 28.49 8.49 -5.10
C THR A 475 28.88 7.01 -5.09
N LYS A 476 28.65 6.35 -3.94
CA LYS A 476 28.95 4.92 -3.73
C LYS A 476 27.70 4.05 -3.74
N TYR A 477 26.62 4.56 -3.13
CA TYR A 477 25.39 3.81 -2.91
C TYR A 477 24.18 4.57 -3.40
N TYR A 478 23.17 3.86 -3.89
CA TYR A 478 21.93 4.48 -4.34
C TYR A 478 20.73 3.55 -4.16
N TYR A 479 19.57 4.15 -3.89
CA TYR A 479 18.35 3.47 -3.50
C TYR A 479 17.13 4.14 -4.11
N ASN A 480 16.05 3.37 -4.26
CA ASN A 480 14.72 3.92 -4.42
C ASN A 480 13.86 3.39 -3.27
N PHE A 481 13.34 4.31 -2.47
CA PHE A 481 12.48 3.98 -1.33
C PHE A 481 11.09 4.56 -1.55
N SER A 482 10.09 3.83 -1.08
CA SER A 482 8.77 4.39 -0.89
C SER A 482 8.83 5.42 0.25
N VAL A 483 7.83 6.29 0.33
CA VAL A 483 7.72 7.23 1.46
C VAL A 483 7.71 6.50 2.80
N GLU A 484 7.09 5.32 2.87
CA GLU A 484 7.02 4.51 4.09
C GLU A 484 8.38 3.92 4.46
N GLU A 485 9.13 3.37 3.50
CA GLU A 485 10.50 2.91 3.73
C GLU A 485 11.43 4.04 4.16
N TYR A 486 11.22 5.25 3.62
CA TYR A 486 11.97 6.44 4.02
C TYR A 486 11.61 6.89 5.45
N GLU A 487 10.34 6.90 5.82
CA GLU A 487 9.90 7.21 7.20
C GLU A 487 10.51 6.22 8.21
N MET A 488 10.56 4.93 7.88
CA MET A 488 11.23 3.93 8.72
C MET A 488 12.72 4.23 8.90
N LEU A 489 13.41 4.69 7.84
CA LEU A 489 14.81 5.12 7.93
C LEU A 489 14.95 6.37 8.81
N MET A 490 14.04 7.34 8.67
CA MET A 490 14.04 8.57 9.47
C MET A 490 13.76 8.31 10.94
N TYR A 491 12.90 7.33 11.27
CA TYR A 491 12.74 6.86 12.64
C TYR A 491 14.06 6.32 13.21
N LEU A 492 14.76 5.44 12.49
CA LEU A 492 16.05 4.92 12.95
C LEU A 492 17.10 6.04 13.08
N LEU A 493 17.06 7.03 12.19
CA LEU A 493 17.93 8.21 12.26
C LEU A 493 17.68 9.04 13.53
N GLU A 494 16.42 9.35 13.82
CA GLU A 494 16.01 10.10 15.01
C GLU A 494 16.40 9.37 16.31
N ARG A 495 16.40 8.03 16.28
CA ARG A 495 16.86 7.16 17.37
C ARG A 495 18.37 6.92 17.38
N GLN A 496 19.14 7.70 16.62
CA GLN A 496 20.60 7.69 16.59
C GLN A 496 21.24 6.38 16.11
N TYR A 497 20.51 5.52 15.38
CA TYR A 497 21.10 4.35 14.73
C TYR A 497 22.04 4.75 13.59
N ASP A 498 23.08 3.94 13.32
CA ASP A 498 23.97 4.15 12.18
C ASP A 498 23.29 3.83 10.84
N VAL A 499 22.47 4.75 10.35
CA VAL A 499 21.76 4.60 9.07
C VAL A 499 22.68 4.37 7.87
N PHE A 500 23.92 4.88 7.89
CA PHE A 500 24.87 4.65 6.79
C PHE A 500 25.37 3.20 6.77
N GLY A 501 25.65 2.63 7.95
CA GLY A 501 25.92 1.20 8.10
C GLY A 501 24.77 0.33 7.61
N ILE A 502 23.54 0.64 8.03
CA ILE A 502 22.32 -0.07 7.64
C ILE A 502 22.14 -0.09 6.12
N LEU A 503 22.24 1.08 5.49
CA LEU A 503 22.11 1.24 4.04
C LEU A 503 23.19 0.46 3.30
N ARG A 504 24.45 0.60 3.72
CA ARG A 504 25.58 -0.13 3.12
C ARG A 504 25.40 -1.64 3.20
N ASP A 505 24.95 -2.15 4.34
CA ASP A 505 24.72 -3.59 4.53
C ASP A 505 23.57 -4.09 3.66
N TYR A 506 22.48 -3.31 3.56
CA TYR A 506 21.37 -3.61 2.66
C TYR A 506 21.81 -3.65 1.19
N TYR A 507 22.53 -2.63 0.72
CA TYR A 507 23.00 -2.55 -0.67
C TYR A 507 23.89 -3.73 -1.07
N ASN A 508 24.75 -4.17 -0.14
CA ASN A 508 25.70 -5.27 -0.36
C ASN A 508 25.09 -6.66 -0.17
N SER A 509 23.82 -6.77 0.26
CA SER A 509 23.11 -8.05 0.37
C SER A 509 22.96 -8.69 -1.01
N LYS A 510 23.25 -9.99 -1.13
CA LYS A 510 23.01 -10.73 -2.38
C LYS A 510 21.53 -11.07 -2.58
N ALA A 511 20.82 -11.31 -1.48
CA ALA A 511 19.39 -11.58 -1.48
C ALA A 511 18.66 -10.24 -1.46
N LEU A 512 17.97 -9.93 -2.56
CA LEU A 512 17.16 -8.73 -2.69
C LEU A 512 15.78 -9.00 -2.07
N ARG A 513 15.44 -8.17 -1.10
CA ARG A 513 14.15 -8.16 -0.41
C ARG A 513 13.70 -6.71 -0.25
N PRO A 514 12.39 -6.43 -0.08
CA PRO A 514 11.92 -5.09 0.25
C PRO A 514 12.68 -4.51 1.46
N PHE A 515 12.94 -3.20 1.46
CA PHE A 515 13.75 -2.58 2.51
C PHE A 515 12.99 -2.57 3.84
N SER A 516 11.68 -2.36 3.79
CA SER A 516 10.78 -2.53 4.94
C SER A 516 10.96 -3.88 5.64
N ASN A 517 10.92 -4.99 4.88
CA ASN A 517 11.16 -6.33 5.43
C ASN A 517 12.57 -6.47 6.01
N TYR A 518 13.59 -5.94 5.33
CA TYR A 518 14.96 -5.96 5.82
C TYR A 518 15.10 -5.27 7.19
N LEU A 519 14.40 -4.16 7.40
CA LEU A 519 14.40 -3.43 8.66
C LEU A 519 13.59 -4.16 9.75
N GLN A 520 12.38 -4.61 9.45
CA GLN A 520 11.51 -5.30 10.43
C GLN A 520 12.11 -6.60 10.97
N GLU A 521 12.95 -7.30 10.19
CA GLU A 521 13.68 -8.47 10.66
C GLU A 521 14.80 -8.15 11.66
N ARG A 522 15.25 -6.90 11.72
CA ARG A 522 16.42 -6.46 12.51
C ARG A 522 16.07 -5.55 13.67
N TYR A 523 14.94 -4.86 13.59
CA TYR A 523 14.52 -3.86 14.54
C TYR A 523 13.08 -4.15 14.95
N GLU A 524 12.89 -4.48 16.23
CA GLU A 524 11.58 -4.88 16.77
C GLU A 524 10.61 -3.69 16.89
N ASP A 525 11.13 -2.46 17.10
CA ASP A 525 10.32 -1.28 17.43
C ASP A 525 10.47 -0.15 16.39
N ILE A 526 10.12 -0.40 15.12
CA ILE A 526 10.07 0.68 14.12
C ILE A 526 8.73 1.42 14.24
N GLY A 527 8.80 2.68 14.65
CA GLY A 527 7.64 3.53 14.90
C GLY A 527 7.57 4.78 14.01
N MET A 528 6.78 5.75 14.47
CA MET A 528 6.74 7.10 13.91
C MET A 528 7.86 7.96 14.51
N THR A 529 8.36 8.93 13.77
CA THR A 529 9.20 10.00 14.35
C THR A 529 8.35 10.88 15.27
N ASP A 530 8.98 11.62 16.19
CA ASP A 530 8.28 12.53 17.10
C ASP A 530 7.41 13.56 16.33
N PHE A 531 7.92 14.03 15.18
CA PHE A 531 7.16 14.89 14.27
C PHE A 531 5.91 14.22 13.70
N MET A 532 6.02 12.96 13.28
CA MET A 532 4.90 12.20 12.75
C MET A 532 3.89 11.86 13.84
N GLU A 533 4.34 11.54 15.06
CA GLU A 533 3.45 11.29 16.22
C GLU A 533 2.59 12.52 16.54
N ASP A 534 3.19 13.71 16.64
CA ASP A 534 2.44 14.96 16.89
C ASP A 534 1.40 15.25 15.77
N LEU A 535 1.76 14.98 14.51
CA LEU A 535 0.83 15.12 13.39
C LEU A 535 -0.31 14.09 13.45
N TYR A 536 0.02 12.84 13.74
CA TYR A 536 -0.97 11.77 13.85
C TYR A 536 -1.94 12.04 15.00
N ASP A 537 -1.47 12.55 16.14
CA ASP A 537 -2.32 12.92 17.27
C ASP A 537 -3.30 14.05 16.90
N LYS A 538 -2.82 15.08 16.20
CA LYS A 538 -3.67 16.18 15.69
C LYS A 538 -4.71 15.66 14.70
N ALA A 539 -4.28 14.87 13.73
CA ALA A 539 -5.15 14.27 12.73
C ALA A 539 -6.21 13.36 13.38
N SER A 540 -5.80 12.53 14.32
CA SER A 540 -6.66 11.58 15.04
C SER A 540 -7.67 12.27 15.94
N LYS A 541 -7.27 13.34 16.64
CA LYS A 541 -8.20 14.17 17.41
C LYS A 541 -9.26 14.77 16.50
N ARG A 542 -8.85 15.31 15.35
CA ARG A 542 -9.78 15.89 14.38
C ARG A 542 -10.75 14.86 13.80
N MET A 543 -10.26 13.66 13.49
CA MET A 543 -11.08 12.54 13.02
C MET A 543 -12.11 12.13 14.07
N LYS A 544 -11.70 11.96 15.33
CA LYS A 544 -12.61 11.59 16.43
C LYS A 544 -13.75 12.59 16.59
N GLU A 545 -13.48 13.89 16.45
CA GLU A 545 -14.52 14.93 16.46
C GLU A 545 -15.55 14.78 15.33
N LEU A 546 -15.16 14.24 14.17
CA LEU A 546 -15.99 14.11 12.98
C LEU A 546 -16.73 12.77 12.88
N VAL A 547 -16.11 11.69 13.36
CA VAL A 547 -16.59 10.30 13.15
C VAL A 547 -17.13 9.70 14.44
N PHE A 548 -16.67 10.16 15.60
CA PHE A 548 -17.11 9.65 16.90
C PHE A 548 -17.43 10.82 17.84
N PRO A 549 -18.30 11.78 17.44
CA PRO A 549 -18.66 12.87 18.33
C PRO A 549 -19.25 12.26 19.61
N ARG A 550 -18.62 12.60 20.75
CA ARG A 550 -18.91 12.03 22.07
C ARG A 550 -20.42 11.96 22.31
N SER A 551 -20.90 10.80 22.78
CA SER A 551 -22.24 10.62 23.36
C SER A 551 -22.45 11.52 24.58
#